data_AF-A0A497QKT4-F1
#
_entry.id   AF-A0A497QKT4-F1
#
_cell.length_a   1.000
_cell.length_b   1.000
_cell.length_c   1.000
_cell.angle_alpha   90.00
_cell.angle_beta   90.00
_cell.angle_gamma   90.00
#
_symmetry.space_group_name_H-M   'P 1'
#
loop_
_entity.id
_entity.type
_entity.pdbx_description
1 polymer ?
#
loop_
_entity_poly.entity_id
_entity_poly.type
_entity_poly.pdbx_seq_one_letter_code
_entity_poly.pdbx_strand_id
1 'polypeptide(L)'
;MYLREKLDEKKLIKIKIKELENNILYGDSQSKDSIVKVLLSYIDDLQNINLILNKVNQQTELLIGKTKITIATAVEIRKAIKTKIDVITRLIEENDSKLDIIILIEQRDKLMDEYNSINNSIRMMDWSVKLD
;
A
#
# COMPACT_ATOMS: atom_id res chain seq x y z
N MET A 1 4.47 -16.95 10.18
CA MET A 1 3.52 -15.83 9.95
C MET A 1 3.45 -15.56 8.45
N TYR A 2 2.30 -15.22 7.88
CA TYR A 2 2.17 -14.83 6.48
C TYR A 2 2.46 -13.34 6.26
N LEU A 3 2.84 -12.96 5.04
CA LEU A 3 3.07 -11.57 4.64
C LEU A 3 1.86 -10.68 4.96
N ARG A 4 0.64 -11.19 4.74
CA ARG A 4 -0.61 -10.53 5.10
C ARG A 4 -0.69 -10.18 6.57
N GLU A 5 -0.40 -11.14 7.45
CA GLU A 5 -0.48 -10.95 8.89
C GLU A 5 0.49 -9.85 9.34
N LYS A 6 1.69 -9.79 8.73
CA LYS A 6 2.68 -8.73 9.00
C LYS A 6 2.25 -7.35 8.47
N LEU A 7 1.52 -7.30 7.35
CA LEU A 7 0.90 -6.08 6.85
C LEU A 7 -0.23 -5.59 7.78
N ASP A 8 -1.01 -6.50 8.35
CA ASP A 8 -2.06 -6.17 9.32
C ASP A 8 -1.44 -5.71 10.66
N GLU A 9 -0.38 -6.36 11.14
CA GLU A 9 0.42 -5.92 12.30
C GLU A 9 0.97 -4.49 12.10
N LYS A 10 1.55 -4.20 10.93
CA LYS A 10 2.00 -2.85 10.56
C LYS A 10 0.88 -1.82 10.69
N LYS A 11 -0.34 -2.15 10.24
CA LYS A 11 -1.49 -1.25 10.30
C LYS A 11 -1.90 -0.99 11.76
N LEU A 12 -1.93 -2.03 12.59
CA LEU A 12 -2.25 -1.92 14.01
C LEU A 12 -1.23 -1.05 14.75
N ILE A 13 0.06 -1.25 14.51
CA ILE A 13 1.11 -0.44 15.15
C ILE A 13 1.00 1.03 14.75
N LYS A 14 0.72 1.34 13.48
CA LYS A 14 0.48 2.73 13.05
C LYS A 14 -0.71 3.38 13.76
N ILE A 15 -1.78 2.63 14.01
CA ILE A 15 -2.95 3.13 14.77
C ILE A 15 -2.53 3.44 16.20
N LYS A 16 -1.84 2.51 16.87
CA LYS A 16 -1.34 2.70 18.24
C LYS A 16 -0.38 3.88 18.37
N ILE A 17 0.54 4.06 17.41
CA ILE A 17 1.43 5.22 17.35
C ILE A 17 0.60 6.52 17.33
N LYS A 18 -0.38 6.61 16.43
CA LYS A 18 -1.25 7.78 16.31
C LYS A 18 -2.06 8.05 17.59
N GLU A 19 -2.55 7.00 18.24
CA GLU A 19 -3.27 7.12 19.52
C GLU A 19 -2.36 7.65 20.63
N LEU A 20 -1.13 7.15 20.72
CA LEU A 20 -0.14 7.61 21.71
C LEU A 20 0.32 9.05 21.44
N GLU A 21 0.54 9.41 20.18
CA GLU A 21 0.84 10.79 19.77
C GLU A 21 -0.28 11.74 20.21
N ASN A 22 -1.54 11.37 19.95
CA ASN A 22 -2.71 12.15 20.38
C ASN A 22 -2.77 12.28 21.91
N ASN A 23 -2.49 11.20 22.65
CA ASN A 23 -2.48 11.21 24.11
C ASN A 23 -1.37 12.10 24.68
N ILE A 24 -0.22 12.20 24.02
CA ILE A 24 0.88 13.09 24.44
C ILE A 24 0.49 14.56 24.21
N LEU A 25 -0.06 14.85 23.03
CA LEU A 25 -0.40 16.21 22.58
C LEU A 25 -1.61 16.80 23.30
N TYR A 26 -2.65 15.99 23.53
CA TYR A 26 -3.96 16.46 23.99
C TYR A 26 -4.41 15.84 25.32
N GLY A 27 -3.64 14.88 25.87
CA GLY A 27 -3.98 14.23 27.13
C GLY A 27 -3.47 14.97 28.36
N ASP A 28 -4.27 14.94 29.44
CA ASP A 28 -3.99 15.51 30.77
C ASP A 28 -3.14 14.59 31.67
N SER A 29 -2.40 13.65 31.07
CA SER A 29 -1.68 12.61 31.81
C SER A 29 -0.44 13.16 32.54
N GLN A 30 -0.32 12.85 33.84
CA GLN A 30 0.91 13.05 34.63
C GLN A 30 2.06 12.08 34.24
N SER A 31 1.81 11.14 33.32
CA SER A 31 2.76 10.09 32.93
C SER A 31 3.19 10.17 31.46
N LYS A 32 3.37 11.38 30.91
CA LYS A 32 3.81 11.57 29.52
C LYS A 32 5.12 10.84 29.19
N ASP A 33 6.05 10.78 30.15
CA ASP A 33 7.34 10.08 29.95
C ASP A 33 7.18 8.56 29.73
N SER A 34 6.25 7.90 30.41
CA SER A 34 6.01 6.47 30.19
C SER A 34 5.31 6.23 28.86
N ILE A 35 4.39 7.12 28.47
CA ILE A 35 3.72 7.09 27.16
C ILE A 35 4.75 7.26 26.03
N VAL A 36 5.70 8.19 26.17
CA VAL A 36 6.79 8.39 25.21
C VAL A 36 7.66 7.14 25.07
N LYS A 37 8.02 6.46 26.17
CA LYS A 37 8.78 5.20 26.10
C LYS A 37 8.03 4.12 25.30
N VAL A 38 6.73 3.98 25.52
CA VAL A 38 5.89 3.03 24.78
C VAL A 38 5.79 3.42 23.31
N LEU A 39 5.65 4.72 23.02
CA LEU A 39 5.64 5.24 21.64
C LEU A 39 6.94 4.90 20.90
N LEU A 40 8.10 5.14 21.51
CA LEU A 40 9.40 4.82 20.91
C LEU A 40 9.53 3.32 20.62
N SER A 41 9.10 2.46 21.54
CA SER A 41 9.08 1.01 21.30
C SER A 41 8.22 0.64 20.07
N TYR A 42 7.04 1.25 19.91
CA TYR A 42 6.20 0.98 18.74
C TYR A 42 6.81 1.54 17.43
N ILE A 43 7.57 2.62 17.49
CA ILE A 43 8.31 3.15 16.34
C ILE A 43 9.41 2.17 15.92
N ASP A 44 10.16 1.62 16.88
CA ASP A 44 11.18 0.61 16.62
C ASP A 44 10.57 -0.67 16.02
N ASP A 45 9.44 -1.13 16.56
CA ASP A 45 8.68 -2.25 16.02
C ASP A 45 8.22 -1.98 14.58
N LEU A 46 7.70 -0.78 14.31
CA LEU A 46 7.29 -0.37 12.97
C LEU A 46 8.47 -0.37 11.99
N GLN A 47 9.65 0.10 12.42
CA GLN A 47 10.85 0.08 11.60
C GLN A 47 11.27 -1.35 11.27
N ASN A 48 11.29 -2.25 12.25
CA ASN A 48 11.61 -3.66 12.03
C ASN A 48 10.62 -4.32 11.04
N ILE A 49 9.33 -4.09 11.21
CA ILE A 49 8.31 -4.57 10.28
C ILE A 49 8.56 -4.06 8.87
N ASN A 50 8.90 -2.77 8.70
CA ASN A 50 9.20 -2.21 7.40
C ASN A 50 10.41 -2.86 6.74
N LEU A 51 11.46 -3.19 7.50
CA LEU A 51 12.64 -3.89 6.98
C LEU A 51 12.29 -5.28 6.48
N ILE A 52 11.53 -6.06 7.26
CA ILE A 52 11.06 -7.39 6.88
C ILE A 52 10.23 -7.32 5.61
N LEU A 53 9.23 -6.43 5.57
CA LEU A 53 8.36 -6.26 4.39
C LEU A 53 9.16 -5.83 3.15
N ASN A 54 10.13 -4.93 3.31
CA ASN A 54 10.95 -4.48 2.19
C ASN A 54 11.78 -5.63 1.62
N LYS A 55 12.44 -6.41 2.47
CA LYS A 55 13.21 -7.59 2.07
C LYS A 55 12.32 -8.58 1.29
N VAL A 56 11.17 -8.91 1.84
CA VAL A 56 10.23 -9.87 1.23
C VAL A 56 9.70 -9.38 -0.10
N ASN A 57 9.36 -8.08 -0.19
CA ASN A 57 8.85 -7.49 -1.42
C ASN A 57 9.90 -7.48 -2.56
N GLN A 58 11.18 -7.36 -2.21
CA GLN A 58 12.28 -7.38 -3.17
C GLN A 58 12.65 -8.80 -3.61
N GLN A 59 12.46 -9.80 -2.75
CA GLN A 59 12.87 -11.18 -3.02
C GLN A 59 11.75 -12.05 -3.59
N THR A 60 10.51 -11.75 -3.27
CA THR A 60 9.37 -12.54 -3.74
C THR A 60 8.97 -12.14 -5.15
N GLU A 61 8.94 -13.13 -6.03
CA GLU A 61 8.52 -12.97 -7.42
C GLU A 61 7.09 -13.47 -7.64
N LEU A 62 6.35 -12.78 -8.51
CA LEU A 62 5.04 -13.18 -9.02
C LEU A 62 5.00 -13.12 -10.54
N LEU A 63 4.08 -13.89 -11.13
CA LEU A 63 3.83 -13.88 -12.57
C LEU A 63 2.67 -12.91 -12.86
N ILE A 64 2.95 -11.86 -13.64
CA ILE A 64 1.92 -10.96 -14.18
C ILE A 64 1.94 -11.09 -15.69
N GLY A 65 0.81 -11.51 -16.28
CA GLY A 65 0.74 -11.89 -17.68
C GLY A 65 1.69 -13.06 -17.97
N LYS A 66 2.77 -12.78 -18.70
CA LYS A 66 3.84 -13.76 -19.05
C LYS A 66 5.20 -13.40 -18.45
N THR A 67 5.26 -12.39 -17.60
CA THR A 67 6.53 -11.85 -17.07
C THR A 67 6.62 -12.10 -15.58
N LYS A 68 7.78 -12.60 -15.15
CA LYS A 68 8.11 -12.79 -13.73
C LYS A 68 8.71 -11.50 -13.19
N ILE A 69 8.10 -10.92 -12.17
CA ILE A 69 8.54 -9.66 -11.55
C ILE A 69 8.43 -9.75 -10.02
N THR A 70 9.16 -8.90 -9.30
CA THR A 70 9.07 -8.86 -7.83
C THR A 70 7.78 -8.21 -7.34
N ILE A 71 7.36 -8.49 -6.10
CA ILE A 71 6.23 -7.78 -5.46
C ILE A 71 6.48 -6.27 -5.45
N ALA A 72 7.72 -5.84 -5.19
CA ALA A 72 8.10 -4.43 -5.22
C ALA A 72 7.78 -3.79 -6.59
N THR A 73 8.24 -4.40 -7.67
CA THR A 73 7.96 -3.95 -9.04
C THR A 73 6.46 -3.97 -9.35
N ALA A 74 5.74 -5.02 -8.96
CA ALA A 74 4.30 -5.10 -9.16
C ALA A 74 3.54 -3.95 -8.45
N VAL A 75 3.97 -3.57 -7.24
CA VAL A 75 3.40 -2.44 -6.50
C VAL A 75 3.66 -1.11 -7.22
N GLU A 76 4.84 -0.92 -7.81
CA GLU A 76 5.17 0.27 -8.60
C GLU A 76 4.33 0.37 -9.87
N ILE A 77 4.21 -0.72 -10.62
CA ILE A 77 3.35 -0.79 -11.82
C ILE A 77 1.91 -0.47 -11.44
N ARG A 78 1.39 -1.06 -10.35
CA ARG A 78 0.04 -0.77 -9.85
C ARG A 78 -0.17 0.72 -9.57
N LYS A 79 0.82 1.39 -8.96
CA LYS A 79 0.74 2.84 -8.70
C LYS A 79 0.72 3.63 -10.00
N ALA A 80 1.59 3.30 -10.96
CA ALA A 80 1.63 3.97 -12.25
C ALA A 80 0.30 3.83 -13.02
N ILE A 81 -0.29 2.64 -13.05
CA ILE A 81 -1.59 2.40 -13.67
C ILE A 81 -2.68 3.20 -12.96
N LYS A 82 -2.68 3.22 -11.62
CA LYS A 82 -3.64 4.03 -10.84
C LYS A 82 -3.54 5.51 -11.19
N THR A 83 -2.33 6.07 -11.29
CA THR A 83 -2.12 7.45 -11.73
C THR A 83 -2.66 7.68 -13.13
N LYS A 84 -2.46 6.76 -14.07
CA LYS A 84 -3.04 6.87 -15.43
C LYS A 84 -4.57 6.88 -15.41
N ILE A 85 -5.19 5.98 -14.63
CA ILE A 85 -6.64 5.96 -14.43
C ILE A 85 -7.13 7.29 -13.87
N ASP A 86 -6.46 7.83 -12.85
CA ASP A 86 -6.84 9.10 -12.22
C ASP A 86 -6.68 10.31 -13.17
N VAL A 87 -5.67 10.30 -14.03
CA VAL A 87 -5.51 11.32 -15.08
C VAL A 87 -6.65 11.23 -16.10
N ILE A 88 -6.92 10.04 -16.65
CA ILE A 88 -7.97 9.86 -17.66
C ILE A 88 -9.34 10.18 -17.07
N THR A 89 -9.60 9.78 -15.83
CA THR A 89 -10.86 10.07 -15.13
C THR A 89 -11.09 11.57 -15.03
N ARG A 90 -10.07 12.35 -14.63
CA ARG A 90 -10.14 13.82 -14.60
C ARG A 90 -10.38 14.43 -15.99
N LEU A 91 -9.69 13.93 -17.02
CA LEU A 91 -9.90 14.42 -18.39
C LEU A 91 -11.33 14.18 -18.89
N ILE A 92 -11.95 13.05 -18.51
CA ILE A 92 -13.36 12.75 -18.81
C ILE A 92 -14.28 13.71 -18.05
N GLU A 93 -14.01 13.95 -16.76
CA GLU A 93 -14.82 14.82 -15.89
C GLU A 93 -14.76 16.30 -16.30
N GLU A 94 -13.60 16.78 -16.75
CA GLU A 94 -13.41 18.15 -17.25
C GLU A 94 -14.15 18.39 -18.59
N ASN A 95 -14.53 17.31 -19.30
CA ASN A 95 -15.35 17.33 -20.52
C ASN A 95 -14.89 18.38 -21.56
N ASP A 96 -13.60 18.42 -21.85
CA ASP A 96 -13.05 19.27 -22.91
C ASP A 96 -13.56 18.77 -24.27
N SER A 97 -14.30 19.64 -24.97
CA SER A 97 -14.84 19.43 -26.33
C SER A 97 -13.82 19.00 -27.39
N LYS A 98 -12.52 19.09 -27.12
CA LYS A 98 -11.43 18.67 -28.02
C LYS A 98 -10.97 17.23 -27.84
N LEU A 99 -11.43 16.54 -26.79
CA LEU A 99 -11.04 15.17 -26.48
C LEU A 99 -12.13 14.18 -26.87
N ASP A 100 -11.73 13.05 -27.46
CA ASP A 100 -12.65 11.94 -27.70
C ASP A 100 -12.90 11.18 -26.40
N ILE A 101 -14.03 11.53 -25.77
CA ILE A 101 -14.43 10.94 -24.48
C ILE A 101 -14.66 9.44 -24.58
N ILE A 102 -15.14 8.92 -25.72
CA ILE A 102 -15.39 7.49 -25.89
C ILE A 102 -14.06 6.73 -25.86
N ILE A 103 -13.05 7.21 -26.58
CA ILE A 103 -11.70 6.62 -26.57
C ILE A 103 -11.10 6.68 -25.16
N LEU A 104 -11.27 7.78 -24.43
CA LEU A 104 -10.77 7.92 -23.06
C LEU A 104 -11.43 6.92 -22.11
N ILE A 105 -12.74 6.71 -22.22
CA ILE A 105 -13.48 5.71 -21.42
C ILE A 105 -12.93 4.31 -21.71
N GLU A 106 -12.77 3.93 -22.99
CA GLU A 106 -12.22 2.62 -23.35
C GLU A 106 -10.80 2.40 -22.82
N GLN A 107 -9.95 3.43 -22.86
CA GLN A 107 -8.59 3.37 -22.30
C GLN A 107 -8.60 3.22 -20.78
N ARG A 108 -9.47 3.96 -20.08
CA ARG A 108 -9.63 3.87 -18.64
C ARG A 108 -10.05 2.46 -18.22
N ASP A 109 -11.02 1.88 -18.93
CA ASP A 109 -11.58 0.58 -18.57
C ASP A 109 -10.53 -0.53 -18.77
N LYS A 110 -9.75 -0.49 -19.87
CA LYS A 110 -8.60 -1.40 -20.08
C LYS A 110 -7.55 -1.27 -18.96
N LEU A 111 -7.24 -0.05 -18.55
CA LEU A 111 -6.30 0.18 -17.44
C LEU A 111 -6.87 -0.31 -16.11
N MET A 112 -8.19 -0.21 -15.90
CA MET A 112 -8.86 -0.70 -14.71
C MET A 112 -8.80 -2.23 -14.62
N ASP A 113 -8.96 -2.94 -15.75
CA ASP A 113 -8.79 -4.39 -15.81
C ASP A 113 -7.35 -4.80 -15.47
N GLU A 114 -6.36 -4.10 -16.03
CA GLU A 114 -4.94 -4.34 -15.72
C GLU A 114 -4.65 -4.08 -14.23
N TYR A 115 -5.17 -2.98 -13.69
CA TYR A 115 -5.06 -2.63 -12.27
C TYR A 115 -5.64 -3.73 -11.38
N ASN A 116 -6.84 -4.23 -11.71
CA ASN A 116 -7.52 -5.28 -10.96
C ASN A 116 -6.75 -6.60 -11.00
N SER A 117 -6.21 -6.96 -12.18
CA SER A 117 -5.38 -8.15 -12.35
C SER A 117 -4.14 -8.11 -11.45
N ILE A 118 -3.37 -7.02 -11.50
CA ILE A 118 -2.17 -6.84 -10.68
C ILE A 118 -2.52 -6.85 -9.19
N ASN A 119 -3.60 -6.17 -8.81
CA ASN A 119 -4.02 -6.09 -7.42
C ASN A 119 -4.42 -7.46 -6.86
N ASN A 120 -5.09 -8.29 -7.66
CA ASN A 120 -5.43 -9.65 -7.28
C ASN A 120 -4.18 -10.52 -7.13
N SER A 121 -3.23 -10.44 -8.07
CA SER A 121 -1.95 -11.16 -7.97
C SER A 121 -1.19 -10.79 -6.69
N ILE A 122 -1.07 -9.50 -6.38
CA ILE A 122 -0.43 -9.03 -5.12
C ILE A 122 -1.17 -9.59 -3.91
N ARG A 123 -2.50 -9.50 -3.87
CA ARG A 123 -3.30 -10.02 -2.75
C ARG A 123 -3.14 -11.52 -2.55
N MET A 124 -3.04 -12.31 -3.62
CA MET A 124 -2.76 -13.75 -3.51
C MET A 124 -1.37 -14.01 -2.92
N MET A 125 -0.38 -13.19 -3.28
CA MET A 125 0.97 -13.28 -2.70
C MET A 125 0.97 -12.95 -1.21
N ASP A 126 0.23 -11.92 -0.77
CA ASP A 126 0.12 -11.57 0.64
C ASP A 126 -0.29 -12.77 1.51
N TRP A 127 -1.18 -13.63 1.02
CA TRP A 127 -1.67 -14.81 1.75
C TRP A 127 -0.85 -16.09 1.55
N SER A 128 0.04 -16.15 0.56
CA SER A 128 0.81 -17.35 0.24
C SER A 128 2.26 -17.29 0.69
N VAL A 129 2.81 -16.08 0.86
CA VAL A 129 4.20 -15.87 1.29
C VAL A 129 4.31 -16.03 2.80
N LYS A 130 5.08 -17.01 3.24
CA LYS A 130 5.47 -17.17 4.65
C LYS A 130 6.71 -16.33 4.95
N LEU A 131 6.69 -15.70 6.11
CA LEU A 131 7.82 -14.98 6.70
C LEU A 131 8.50 -15.94 7.68
N ASP A 132 9.78 -16.20 7.42
CA ASP A 132 10.70 -16.88 8.34
C ASP A 132 11.12 -15.95 9.48
#